data_AF-A0A0F0I919-F1
#
_entry.id   AF-A0A0F0I919-F1
#
_cell.length_a   1.000
_cell.length_b   1.000
_cell.length_c   1.000
_cell.angle_alpha   90.00
_cell.angle_beta   90.00
_cell.angle_gamma   90.00
#
_symmetry.space_group_name_H-M   'P 1'
#
loop_
_entity.id
_entity.type
_entity.pdbx_description
1 polymer ?
#
loop_
_entity_poly.entity_id
_entity_poly.type
_entity_poly.pdbx_seq_one_letter_code
_entity_poly.pdbx_strand_id
1 'polypeptide(L)'
;MFRAIQDQRRNSKTINFVWLHLKKPDEYKAGQNAIEGLRDLARKYLQLWGVRVLYGFYRSHVDGRAFGVIRDNHNYLEAVSINDKAANVHKSFQQYGAKIQNTKRVADCGYFNLGFQFGNCSEQDYYTCTELRHAGRMRDEGNFGKVFGWTLAVDQADFANALLGTARVDGLIYGFKVTSYRDHEDTRAAFKDIQTWVQKHSVTHYLAGQDVSPW
;
A
#
# COMPACT_ATOMS: atom_id res chain seq x y z
N MET A 1 11.47 -14.96 1.84
CA MET A 1 10.18 -14.27 2.10
C MET A 1 8.98 -15.01 1.52
N PHE A 2 8.80 -15.14 0.20
CA PHE A 2 7.56 -15.71 -0.38
C PHE A 2 7.19 -17.12 0.10
N ARG A 3 8.17 -18.04 0.20
CA ARG A 3 7.93 -19.37 0.76
C ARG A 3 7.44 -19.33 2.21
N ALA A 4 8.00 -18.46 3.04
CA ALA A 4 7.56 -18.31 4.42
C ALA A 4 6.09 -17.83 4.49
N ILE A 5 5.69 -16.90 3.61
CA ILE A 5 4.29 -16.44 3.51
C ILE A 5 3.37 -17.57 3.03
N GLN A 6 3.80 -18.32 2.02
CA GLN A 6 3.12 -19.53 1.57
C GLN A 6 2.89 -20.51 2.74
N ASP A 7 3.92 -20.77 3.55
CA ASP A 7 3.82 -21.69 4.68
C ASP A 7 2.84 -21.18 5.74
N GLN A 8 2.81 -19.88 6.02
CA GLN A 8 1.81 -19.29 6.93
C GLN A 8 0.38 -19.42 6.38
N ARG A 9 0.18 -19.20 5.07
CA ARG A 9 -1.13 -19.39 4.43
C ARG A 9 -1.58 -20.85 4.44
N ARG A 10 -0.66 -21.79 4.24
CA ARG A 10 -0.92 -23.23 4.39
C ARG A 10 -1.38 -23.59 5.80
N ASN A 11 -0.90 -22.86 6.80
CA ASN A 11 -1.30 -22.96 8.20
C ASN A 11 -2.50 -22.04 8.54
N SER A 12 -3.34 -21.73 7.56
CA SER A 12 -4.59 -20.99 7.69
C SER A 12 -4.48 -19.57 8.28
N LYS A 13 -3.27 -18.97 8.30
CA LYS A 13 -3.12 -17.58 8.73
C LYS A 13 -3.67 -16.63 7.67
N THR A 14 -4.38 -15.59 8.09
CA THR A 14 -4.83 -14.54 7.17
C THR A 14 -3.66 -13.70 6.69
N ILE A 15 -3.36 -13.79 5.39
CA ILE A 15 -2.40 -12.90 4.72
C ILE A 15 -3.07 -12.50 3.40
N ASN A 16 -3.81 -11.39 3.44
CA ASN A 16 -4.64 -10.97 2.32
C ASN A 16 -3.79 -10.60 1.10
N PHE A 17 -2.77 -9.74 1.30
CA PHE A 17 -1.87 -9.34 0.23
C PHE A 17 -0.45 -9.04 0.72
N VAL A 18 0.47 -8.92 -0.23
CA VAL A 18 1.85 -8.48 -0.03
C VAL A 18 2.10 -7.23 -0.87
N TRP A 19 2.61 -6.18 -0.24
CA TRP A 19 3.07 -4.99 -0.93
C TRP A 19 4.57 -5.07 -1.23
N LEU A 20 4.91 -5.14 -2.51
CA LEU A 20 6.28 -5.10 -3.02
C LEU A 20 6.65 -3.67 -3.36
N HIS A 21 7.31 -2.98 -2.43
CA HIS A 21 7.77 -1.59 -2.61
C HIS A 21 9.06 -1.56 -3.43
N LEU A 22 8.95 -1.32 -4.73
CA LEU A 22 10.05 -1.39 -5.69
C LEU A 22 10.91 -0.12 -5.64
N LYS A 23 12.14 -0.24 -5.14
CA LYS A 23 13.04 0.90 -4.97
C LYS A 23 13.77 1.32 -6.24
N LYS A 24 14.12 0.34 -7.07
CA LYS A 24 14.92 0.55 -8.29
C LYS A 24 14.54 -0.48 -9.36
N PRO A 25 13.30 -0.42 -9.86
CA PRO A 25 12.73 -1.51 -10.65
C PRO A 25 13.41 -1.71 -12.02
N ASP A 26 14.14 -0.71 -12.52
CA ASP A 26 14.84 -0.73 -13.82
C ASP A 26 16.39 -0.69 -13.70
N GLU A 27 16.97 -0.76 -12.49
CA GLU A 27 18.44 -0.65 -12.32
C GLU A 27 19.20 -1.84 -12.92
N TYR A 28 18.56 -3.02 -12.99
CA TYR A 28 19.15 -4.18 -13.65
C TYR A 28 19.02 -4.02 -15.17
N LYS A 29 20.17 -3.89 -15.84
CA LYS A 29 20.29 -3.58 -17.28
C LYS A 29 19.43 -4.48 -18.16
N ALA A 30 19.01 -3.90 -19.29
CA ALA A 30 18.30 -4.58 -20.38
C ALA A 30 18.86 -5.99 -20.66
N GLY A 31 17.98 -6.99 -20.54
CA GLY A 31 18.31 -8.42 -20.70
C GLY A 31 18.11 -9.24 -19.42
N GLN A 32 18.12 -8.61 -18.25
CA GLN A 32 17.73 -9.28 -17.00
C GLN A 32 16.25 -9.02 -16.71
N ASN A 33 15.42 -10.06 -16.86
CA ASN A 33 13.97 -10.05 -16.63
C ASN A 33 13.65 -10.02 -15.12
N ALA A 34 14.25 -9.10 -14.35
CA ALA A 34 14.16 -9.10 -12.89
C ALA A 34 12.73 -8.81 -12.40
N ILE A 35 12.03 -7.87 -13.05
CA ILE A 35 10.64 -7.54 -12.72
C ILE A 35 9.69 -8.69 -13.09
N GLU A 36 9.89 -9.35 -14.23
CA GLU A 36 9.14 -10.54 -14.62
C GLU A 36 9.43 -11.69 -13.66
N GLY A 37 10.71 -11.91 -13.31
CA GLY A 37 11.12 -12.92 -12.35
C GLY A 37 10.49 -12.71 -10.98
N LEU A 38 10.46 -11.47 -10.47
CA LEU A 38 9.78 -11.13 -9.23
C LEU A 38 8.27 -11.42 -9.31
N ARG A 39 7.63 -11.00 -10.40
CA ARG A 39 6.21 -11.24 -10.66
C ARG A 39 5.90 -12.74 -10.71
N ASP A 40 6.70 -13.50 -11.45
CA ASP A 40 6.49 -14.93 -11.65
C ASP A 40 6.72 -15.71 -10.35
N LEU A 41 7.70 -15.30 -9.53
CA LEU A 41 7.89 -15.82 -8.17
C LEU A 41 6.70 -15.47 -7.26
N ALA A 42 6.18 -14.24 -7.32
CA ALA A 42 5.03 -13.84 -6.53
C ALA A 42 3.77 -14.64 -6.94
N ARG A 43 3.51 -14.82 -8.24
CA ARG A 43 2.44 -15.68 -8.74
C ARG A 43 2.58 -17.12 -8.26
N LYS A 44 3.78 -17.69 -8.39
CA LYS A 44 4.08 -19.08 -8.02
C LYS A 44 3.88 -19.35 -6.53
N TYR A 45 4.33 -18.45 -5.66
CA TYR A 45 4.36 -18.72 -4.22
C TYR A 45 3.23 -18.05 -3.44
N LEU A 46 2.70 -16.93 -3.90
CA LEU A 46 1.69 -16.15 -3.18
C LEU A 46 0.28 -16.41 -3.74
N GLN A 47 0.10 -16.20 -5.04
CA GLN A 47 -1.24 -16.19 -5.65
C GLN A 47 -1.90 -17.57 -5.67
N LEU A 48 -1.13 -18.65 -5.82
CA LEU A 48 -1.64 -20.01 -5.67
C LEU A 48 -2.28 -20.29 -4.29
N TRP A 49 -1.97 -19.47 -3.28
CA TRP A 49 -2.50 -19.58 -1.92
C TRP A 49 -3.45 -18.43 -1.56
N GLY A 50 -3.98 -17.76 -2.58
CA GLY A 50 -4.93 -16.66 -2.46
C GLY A 50 -4.32 -15.35 -1.94
N VAL A 51 -2.99 -15.25 -1.87
CA VAL A 51 -2.31 -14.02 -1.47
C VAL A 51 -2.15 -13.11 -2.67
N ARG A 52 -2.77 -11.95 -2.57
CA ARG A 52 -2.77 -10.88 -3.56
C ARG A 52 -1.45 -10.09 -3.54
N VAL A 53 -1.13 -9.39 -4.63
CA VAL A 53 0.14 -8.66 -4.75
C VAL A 53 -0.10 -7.21 -5.16
N LEU A 54 0.47 -6.29 -4.40
CA LEU A 54 0.50 -4.86 -4.73
C LEU A 54 1.92 -4.49 -5.14
N TYR A 55 2.13 -4.09 -6.40
CA TYR A 55 3.42 -3.59 -6.87
C TYR A 55 3.49 -2.08 -6.66
N GLY A 56 4.33 -1.63 -5.72
CA GLY A 56 4.47 -0.22 -5.40
C GLY A 56 5.63 0.43 -6.12
N PHE A 57 5.35 1.53 -6.81
CA PHE A 57 6.34 2.33 -7.53
C PHE A 57 6.42 3.72 -6.90
N TYR A 58 7.63 4.28 -6.85
CA TYR A 58 7.74 5.74 -6.74
C TYR A 58 7.32 6.39 -8.04
N ARG A 59 6.79 7.62 -7.97
CA ARG A 59 6.46 8.40 -9.16
C ARG A 59 7.60 8.47 -10.17
N SER A 60 8.85 8.55 -9.74
CA SER A 60 10.04 8.62 -10.60
C SER A 60 10.29 7.36 -11.44
N HIS A 61 9.51 6.29 -11.29
CA HIS A 61 9.68 5.03 -12.00
C HIS A 61 8.47 4.61 -12.85
N VAL A 62 7.40 5.43 -12.91
CA VAL A 62 6.15 5.04 -13.58
C VAL A 62 6.19 5.15 -15.10
N ASP A 63 7.16 5.88 -15.64
CA ASP A 63 7.49 5.95 -17.07
C ASP A 63 8.56 4.91 -17.48
N GLY A 64 9.06 4.13 -16.52
CA GLY A 64 10.06 3.09 -16.72
C GLY A 64 9.51 1.79 -17.34
N ARG A 65 10.44 0.93 -17.79
CA ARG A 65 10.09 -0.35 -18.41
C ARG A 65 9.32 -1.24 -17.44
N ALA A 66 9.80 -1.37 -16.21
CA ALA A 66 9.23 -2.28 -15.23
C ALA A 66 7.78 -1.94 -14.88
N PHE A 67 7.43 -0.65 -14.81
CA PHE A 67 6.04 -0.23 -14.67
C PHE A 67 5.21 -0.70 -15.87
N GLY A 68 5.71 -0.51 -17.10
CA GLY A 68 5.07 -1.01 -18.33
C GLY A 68 4.85 -2.52 -18.31
N VAL A 69 5.85 -3.30 -17.89
CA VAL A 69 5.75 -4.77 -17.77
C VAL A 69 4.64 -5.20 -16.81
N ILE A 70 4.57 -4.59 -15.62
CA ILE A 70 3.51 -4.89 -14.65
C ILE A 70 2.15 -4.43 -15.19
N ARG A 71 2.04 -3.19 -15.66
CA ARG A 71 0.81 -2.65 -16.25
C ARG A 71 0.25 -3.56 -17.34
N ASP A 72 1.09 -3.98 -18.28
CA ASP A 72 0.66 -4.72 -19.48
C ASP A 72 0.37 -6.21 -19.20
N ASN A 73 0.83 -6.76 -18.06
CA ASN A 73 0.68 -8.17 -17.76
C ASN A 73 0.01 -8.47 -16.40
N HIS A 74 -0.46 -7.48 -15.64
CA HIS A 74 -1.07 -7.75 -14.34
C HIS A 74 -2.36 -8.57 -14.46
N ASN A 75 -2.64 -9.41 -13.47
CA ASN A 75 -3.85 -10.25 -13.42
C ASN A 75 -4.86 -9.77 -12.36
N TYR A 76 -5.90 -10.57 -12.07
CA TYR A 76 -6.96 -10.22 -11.11
C TYR A 76 -6.52 -10.23 -9.64
N LEU A 77 -5.40 -10.87 -9.31
CA LEU A 77 -4.79 -10.93 -7.98
C LEU A 77 -3.64 -9.92 -7.83
N GLU A 78 -3.58 -8.92 -8.71
CA GLU A 78 -2.51 -7.94 -8.76
C GLU A 78 -3.09 -6.52 -8.90
N ALA A 79 -2.46 -5.59 -8.19
CA ALA A 79 -2.71 -4.16 -8.27
C ALA A 79 -1.39 -3.38 -8.28
N VAL A 80 -1.48 -2.07 -8.54
CA VAL A 80 -0.32 -1.18 -8.60
C VAL A 80 -0.55 0.00 -7.65
N SER A 81 0.45 0.30 -6.82
CA SER A 81 0.49 1.55 -6.05
C SER A 81 1.50 2.52 -6.64
N ILE A 82 1.20 3.81 -6.52
CA ILE A 82 2.15 4.88 -6.79
C ILE A 82 2.29 5.72 -5.52
N ASN A 83 3.52 5.89 -5.07
CA ASN A 83 3.88 6.76 -3.96
C ASN A 83 4.13 8.20 -4.46
N ASP A 84 3.22 9.12 -4.14
CA ASP A 84 3.35 10.57 -4.35
C ASP A 84 2.16 11.32 -3.68
N LYS A 85 2.06 12.63 -3.90
CA LYS A 85 0.88 13.46 -3.70
C LYS A 85 -0.30 12.98 -4.55
N ALA A 86 -1.52 13.14 -4.05
CA ALA A 86 -2.72 12.55 -4.65
C ALA A 86 -2.92 12.94 -6.13
N ALA A 87 -2.76 14.23 -6.45
CA ALA A 87 -2.90 14.73 -7.82
C ALA A 87 -1.83 14.15 -8.77
N ASN A 88 -0.59 13.97 -8.29
CA ASN A 88 0.48 13.37 -9.08
C ASN A 88 0.23 11.89 -9.33
N VAL A 89 -0.26 11.16 -8.32
CA VAL A 89 -0.66 9.76 -8.47
C VAL A 89 -1.76 9.65 -9.53
N HIS A 90 -2.82 10.47 -9.42
CA HIS A 90 -3.91 10.47 -10.39
C HIS A 90 -3.41 10.72 -11.81
N LYS A 91 -2.63 11.78 -12.01
CA LYS A 91 -2.04 12.13 -13.32
C LYS A 91 -1.17 11.00 -13.87
N SER A 92 -0.42 10.31 -13.02
CA SER A 92 0.46 9.22 -13.43
C SER A 92 -0.31 8.00 -13.93
N PHE A 93 -1.41 7.65 -13.26
CA PHE A 93 -2.27 6.58 -13.75
C PHE A 93 -2.96 6.96 -15.06
N GLN A 94 -3.40 8.21 -15.22
CA GLN A 94 -3.97 8.67 -16.50
C GLN A 94 -2.95 8.57 -17.64
N GLN A 95 -1.71 9.01 -17.39
CA GLN A 95 -0.69 9.09 -18.43
C GLN A 95 -0.03 7.74 -18.75
N TYR A 96 0.29 6.94 -17.73
CA TYR A 96 1.10 5.73 -17.89
C TYR A 96 0.34 4.45 -17.56
N GLY A 97 -0.70 4.54 -16.74
CA GLY A 97 -1.43 3.40 -16.17
C GLY A 97 -2.78 3.08 -16.82
N ALA A 98 -3.05 3.57 -18.04
CA ALA A 98 -4.37 3.47 -18.68
C ALA A 98 -4.96 2.04 -18.75
N LYS A 99 -4.11 1.01 -18.82
CA LYS A 99 -4.51 -0.41 -18.84
C LYS A 99 -4.78 -1.01 -17.46
N ILE A 100 -4.49 -0.30 -16.37
CA ILE A 100 -4.82 -0.72 -15.00
C ILE A 100 -6.21 -0.18 -14.68
N GLN A 101 -7.14 -1.06 -14.33
CA GLN A 101 -8.49 -0.68 -13.91
C GLN A 101 -8.44 0.22 -12.68
N ASN A 102 -9.33 1.22 -12.58
CA ASN A 102 -9.33 2.15 -11.45
C ASN A 102 -9.38 1.46 -10.09
N THR A 103 -10.16 0.38 -9.98
CA THR A 103 -10.25 -0.47 -8.78
C THR A 103 -8.94 -1.16 -8.41
N LYS A 104 -7.92 -1.16 -9.27
CA LYS A 104 -6.57 -1.73 -9.01
C LYS A 104 -5.49 -0.66 -8.93
N ARG A 105 -5.89 0.61 -8.96
CA ARG A 105 -5.00 1.76 -8.76
C ARG A 105 -5.02 2.11 -7.29
N VAL A 106 -3.87 2.07 -6.65
CA VAL A 106 -3.72 2.42 -5.25
C VAL A 106 -2.87 3.68 -5.15
N ALA A 107 -3.36 4.65 -4.38
CA ALA A 107 -2.56 5.79 -4.00
C ALA A 107 -1.92 5.52 -2.65
N ASP A 108 -0.63 5.81 -2.51
CA ASP A 108 0.01 5.74 -1.22
C ASP A 108 0.88 6.96 -0.95
N CYS A 109 0.92 7.38 0.30
CA CYS A 109 1.71 8.51 0.73
C CYS A 109 2.15 8.29 2.18
N GLY A 110 3.33 8.78 2.52
CA GLY A 110 3.89 8.49 3.82
C GLY A 110 5.29 9.01 4.03
N TYR A 111 5.72 8.90 5.28
CA TYR A 111 7.08 9.20 5.71
C TYR A 111 7.54 8.17 6.74
N PHE A 112 8.84 7.85 6.72
CA PHE A 112 9.41 6.89 7.67
C PHE A 112 9.26 7.36 9.12
N ASN A 113 9.29 8.68 9.35
CA ASN A 113 8.89 9.32 10.59
C ASN A 113 7.58 10.09 10.36
N LEU A 114 6.44 9.40 10.44
CA LEU A 114 5.12 9.94 10.03
C LEU A 114 4.77 11.31 10.60
N GLY A 115 5.20 11.64 11.82
CA GLY A 115 4.95 12.95 12.43
C GLY A 115 5.64 14.12 11.72
N PHE A 116 6.69 13.85 10.96
CA PHE A 116 7.35 14.85 10.13
C PHE A 116 6.44 15.20 8.95
N GLN A 117 6.08 16.48 8.82
CA GLN A 117 5.18 16.98 7.78
C GLN A 117 3.82 16.27 7.73
N PHE A 118 3.33 15.83 8.89
CA PHE A 118 2.03 15.16 8.98
C PHE A 118 0.85 16.08 8.64
N GLY A 119 0.87 17.31 9.17
CA GLY A 119 -0.25 18.26 9.12
C GLY A 119 -1.39 17.92 10.08
N ASN A 120 -2.52 18.57 9.93
CA ASN A 120 -3.76 18.33 10.68
C ASN A 120 -4.92 17.88 9.78
N CYS A 121 -4.61 17.52 8.53
CA CYS A 121 -5.55 17.04 7.51
C CYS A 121 -6.53 18.10 6.98
N SER A 122 -6.43 19.35 7.45
CA SER A 122 -7.31 20.45 7.04
C SER A 122 -6.61 21.45 6.12
N GLU A 123 -5.30 21.29 5.92
CA GLU A 123 -4.54 22.11 4.98
C GLU A 123 -5.00 21.91 3.53
N GLN A 124 -4.59 22.83 2.66
CA GLN A 124 -4.91 22.74 1.25
C GLN A 124 -4.09 21.68 0.52
N ASP A 125 -2.79 21.56 0.81
CA ASP A 125 -1.89 20.58 0.18
C ASP A 125 -0.66 20.27 1.06
N TYR A 126 0.31 19.55 0.49
CA TYR A 126 1.68 19.31 0.98
C TYR A 126 1.81 18.28 2.10
N TYR A 127 1.02 18.39 3.16
CA TYR A 127 1.16 17.57 4.35
C TYR A 127 0.63 16.15 4.14
N THR A 128 1.28 15.16 4.75
CA THR A 128 0.95 13.73 4.55
C THR A 128 -0.52 13.42 4.79
N CYS A 129 -1.11 13.92 5.88
CA CYS A 129 -2.53 13.67 6.15
C CYS A 129 -3.45 14.33 5.10
N THR A 130 -3.09 15.54 4.66
CA THR A 130 -3.85 16.28 3.65
C THR A 130 -3.80 15.60 2.29
N GLU A 131 -2.64 15.12 1.86
CA GLU A 131 -2.51 14.35 0.60
C GLU A 131 -3.28 13.02 0.66
N LEU A 132 -3.25 12.32 1.79
CA LEU A 132 -4.03 11.10 1.98
C LEU A 132 -5.54 11.36 2.00
N ARG A 133 -5.99 12.48 2.57
CA ARG A 133 -7.40 12.89 2.53
C ARG A 133 -7.87 13.18 1.11
N HIS A 134 -7.05 13.87 0.32
CA HIS A 134 -7.35 14.11 -1.10
C HIS A 134 -7.40 12.82 -1.90
N ALA A 135 -6.46 11.91 -1.67
CA ALA A 135 -6.51 10.58 -2.27
C ALA A 135 -7.78 9.81 -1.85
N GLY A 136 -8.19 9.92 -0.58
CA GLY A 136 -9.43 9.32 -0.06
C GLY A 136 -10.67 9.82 -0.79
N ARG A 137 -10.75 11.14 -1.04
CA ARG A 137 -11.83 11.74 -1.85
C ARG A 137 -11.80 11.26 -3.30
N MET A 138 -10.63 11.26 -3.93
CA MET A 138 -10.46 10.76 -5.30
C MET A 138 -10.86 9.28 -5.43
N ARG A 139 -10.57 8.47 -4.40
CA ARG A 139 -11.04 7.08 -4.32
C ARG A 139 -12.56 7.02 -4.26
N ASP A 140 -13.21 7.86 -3.44
CA ASP A 140 -14.68 7.89 -3.34
C ASP A 140 -15.34 8.31 -4.67
N GLU A 141 -14.63 9.12 -5.47
CA GLU A 141 -15.01 9.51 -6.84
C GLU A 141 -14.69 8.43 -7.89
N GLY A 142 -14.14 7.28 -7.50
CA GLY A 142 -13.85 6.15 -8.39
C GLY A 142 -12.53 6.23 -9.16
N ASN A 143 -11.61 7.11 -8.77
CA ASN A 143 -10.31 7.26 -9.42
C ASN A 143 -9.26 6.23 -8.94
N PHE A 144 -9.43 5.75 -7.71
CA PHE A 144 -8.57 4.76 -7.07
C PHE A 144 -9.42 3.66 -6.43
N GLY A 145 -8.87 2.46 -6.28
CA GLY A 145 -9.50 1.39 -5.51
C GLY A 145 -9.30 1.59 -4.00
N LYS A 146 -8.06 1.92 -3.60
CA LYS A 146 -7.65 2.11 -2.20
C LYS A 146 -6.59 3.17 -2.01
N VAL A 147 -6.46 3.60 -0.76
CA VAL A 147 -5.46 4.56 -0.29
C VAL A 147 -4.72 4.02 0.93
N PHE A 148 -3.40 4.05 0.92
CA PHE A 148 -2.57 3.57 2.04
C PHE A 148 -1.64 4.66 2.60
N GLY A 149 -1.58 4.75 3.93
CA GLY A 149 -0.64 5.59 4.66
C GLY A 149 0.54 4.80 5.24
N TRP A 150 1.70 5.45 5.42
CA TRP A 150 2.86 4.84 6.10
C TRP A 150 3.81 5.89 6.70
N THR A 151 4.65 5.60 7.70
CA THR A 151 4.69 4.41 8.57
C THR A 151 4.23 4.79 9.98
N LEU A 152 3.22 4.10 10.51
CA LEU A 152 2.76 4.27 11.88
C LEU A 152 3.71 3.52 12.85
N ALA A 153 4.32 4.25 13.76
CA ALA A 153 5.16 3.69 14.83
C ALA A 153 4.39 3.62 16.16
N VAL A 154 5.06 3.12 17.21
CA VAL A 154 4.53 3.11 18.58
C VAL A 154 4.18 4.52 19.07
N ASP A 155 3.16 4.63 19.92
CA ASP A 155 2.65 5.86 20.53
C ASP A 155 2.15 6.89 19.49
N GLN A 156 1.45 6.41 18.46
CA GLN A 156 0.94 7.26 17.37
C GLN A 156 -0.57 7.09 17.13
N ALA A 157 -1.32 6.73 18.17
CA ALA A 157 -2.77 6.59 18.12
C ALA A 157 -3.50 7.80 17.50
N ASP A 158 -3.04 9.03 17.77
CA ASP A 158 -3.63 10.25 17.18
C ASP A 158 -3.44 10.32 15.66
N PHE A 159 -2.29 9.88 15.14
CA PHE A 159 -2.07 9.77 13.70
C PHE A 159 -2.92 8.65 13.08
N ALA A 160 -3.07 7.52 13.77
CA ALA A 160 -3.99 6.48 13.33
C ALA A 160 -5.43 7.01 13.24
N ASN A 161 -5.87 7.76 14.26
CA ASN A 161 -7.18 8.39 14.30
C ASN A 161 -7.38 9.40 13.17
N ALA A 162 -6.40 10.28 12.93
CA ALA A 162 -6.45 11.26 11.86
C ALA A 162 -6.46 10.59 10.48
N LEU A 163 -5.66 9.56 10.25
CA LEU A 163 -5.58 8.88 8.96
C LEU A 163 -6.82 8.04 8.67
N LEU A 164 -7.31 7.27 9.64
CA LEU A 164 -8.47 6.39 9.44
C LEU A 164 -9.80 7.18 9.50
N GLY A 165 -9.92 8.13 10.43
CA GLY A 165 -11.14 8.90 10.63
C GLY A 165 -11.30 10.08 9.67
N THR A 166 -10.26 10.90 9.52
CA THR A 166 -10.34 12.16 8.75
C THR A 166 -9.87 11.99 7.31
N ALA A 167 -8.66 11.44 7.11
CA ALA A 167 -8.15 11.19 5.76
C ALA A 167 -8.82 10.00 5.08
N ARG A 168 -9.47 9.14 5.87
CA ARG A 168 -10.21 7.96 5.41
C ARG A 168 -9.33 7.06 4.53
N VAL A 169 -8.14 6.72 5.01
CA VAL A 169 -7.29 5.72 4.35
C VAL A 169 -7.84 4.30 4.57
N ASP A 170 -7.55 3.37 3.66
CA ASP A 170 -7.97 1.97 3.75
C ASP A 170 -7.05 1.08 4.57
N GLY A 171 -5.83 1.55 4.80
CA GLY A 171 -4.83 0.77 5.49
C GLY A 171 -3.58 1.58 5.81
N LEU A 172 -2.82 1.05 6.76
CA LEU A 172 -1.62 1.66 7.30
C LEU A 172 -0.50 0.62 7.32
N ILE A 173 0.69 1.00 6.83
CA ILE A 173 1.90 0.27 7.21
C ILE A 173 2.26 0.71 8.62
N TYR A 174 2.50 -0.26 9.50
CA TYR A 174 2.97 -0.02 10.86
C TYR A 174 4.29 -0.77 11.13
N GLY A 175 5.02 -0.32 12.14
CA GLY A 175 6.26 -0.95 12.60
C GLY A 175 7.32 0.07 12.97
N PHE A 176 8.58 -0.24 12.71
CA PHE A 176 9.68 0.67 12.99
C PHE A 176 9.82 1.75 11.92
N LYS A 177 10.33 2.91 12.33
CA LYS A 177 10.57 4.05 11.44
C LYS A 177 11.65 3.75 10.39
N VAL A 178 12.82 3.25 10.82
CA VAL A 178 14.04 3.24 9.97
C VAL A 178 14.68 1.86 9.82
N THR A 179 14.15 0.83 10.51
CA THR A 179 14.72 -0.52 10.49
C THR A 179 13.70 -1.55 10.00
N SER A 180 14.17 -2.77 9.72
CA SER A 180 13.33 -3.87 9.26
C SER A 180 12.30 -4.27 10.31
N TYR A 181 11.10 -4.61 9.84
CA TYR A 181 10.06 -5.19 10.67
C TYR A 181 10.54 -6.49 11.31
N ARG A 182 10.24 -6.66 12.59
CA ARG A 182 10.43 -7.90 13.35
C ARG A 182 9.38 -7.99 14.44
N ASP A 183 9.11 -9.19 14.92
CA ASP A 183 8.24 -9.35 16.07
C ASP A 183 8.90 -8.71 17.30
N HIS A 184 8.25 -7.68 17.84
CA HIS A 184 8.77 -6.81 18.91
C HIS A 184 7.63 -6.09 19.60
N GLU A 185 7.81 -5.71 20.87
CA GLU A 185 6.81 -4.99 21.66
C GLU A 185 6.32 -3.70 20.96
N ASP A 186 7.21 -2.84 20.50
CA ASP A 186 6.84 -1.62 19.75
C ASP A 186 6.02 -1.88 18.50
N THR A 187 6.32 -2.96 17.78
CA THR A 187 5.58 -3.32 16.56
C THR A 187 4.18 -3.80 16.90
N ARG A 188 4.03 -4.58 17.98
CA ARG A 188 2.73 -4.99 18.51
C ARG A 188 1.94 -3.80 19.07
N ALA A 189 2.61 -2.84 19.70
CA ALA A 189 2.01 -1.62 20.22
C ALA A 189 1.50 -0.71 19.09
N ALA A 190 2.29 -0.49 18.04
CA ALA A 190 1.86 0.25 16.85
C ALA A 190 0.63 -0.41 16.18
N PHE A 191 0.58 -1.74 16.10
CA PHE A 191 -0.61 -2.45 15.63
C PHE A 191 -1.80 -2.28 16.57
N LYS A 192 -1.57 -2.30 17.89
CA LYS A 192 -2.61 -2.14 18.90
C LYS A 192 -3.33 -0.80 18.79
N ASP A 193 -2.64 0.27 18.40
CA ASP A 193 -3.27 1.58 18.14
C ASP A 193 -4.31 1.47 17.01
N ILE A 194 -3.96 0.83 15.90
CA ILE A 194 -4.87 0.57 14.77
C ILE A 194 -6.03 -0.32 15.22
N GLN A 195 -5.72 -1.43 15.89
CA GLN A 195 -6.72 -2.40 16.33
C GLN A 195 -7.74 -1.77 17.30
N THR A 196 -7.25 -0.99 18.26
CA THR A 196 -8.10 -0.30 19.25
C THR A 196 -9.00 0.72 18.56
N TRP A 197 -8.47 1.48 17.60
CA TRP A 197 -9.27 2.43 16.85
C TRP A 197 -10.38 1.73 16.05
N VAL A 198 -10.05 0.65 15.32
CA VAL A 198 -11.03 -0.13 14.53
C VAL A 198 -12.12 -0.72 15.43
N GLN A 199 -11.77 -1.25 16.61
CA GLN A 199 -12.75 -1.79 17.56
C GLN A 199 -13.73 -0.71 18.04
N LYS A 200 -13.23 0.49 18.35
CA LYS A 200 -14.05 1.64 18.76
C LYS A 200 -14.97 2.14 17.63
N HIS A 201 -14.63 1.87 16.36
CA HIS A 201 -15.39 2.28 15.17
C HIS A 201 -15.95 1.07 14.39
N SER A 202 -16.27 -0.02 15.09
CA SER A 202 -16.66 -1.30 14.49
C SER A 202 -17.93 -1.28 13.64
N VAL A 203 -18.76 -0.24 13.78
CA VAL A 203 -19.94 -0.02 12.93
C VAL A 203 -19.55 0.29 11.48
N THR A 204 -18.41 0.95 11.27
CA THR A 204 -17.98 1.45 9.96
C THR A 204 -16.66 0.85 9.49
N HIS A 205 -15.86 0.25 10.38
CA HIS A 205 -14.53 -0.26 10.08
C HIS A 205 -14.31 -1.66 10.63
N TYR A 206 -13.50 -2.44 9.92
CA TYR A 206 -13.07 -3.78 10.34
C TYR A 206 -11.70 -4.08 9.76
N LEU A 207 -10.98 -5.05 10.35
CA LEU A 207 -9.73 -5.55 9.77
C LEU A 207 -10.03 -6.48 8.60
N ALA A 208 -9.52 -6.16 7.41
CA ALA A 208 -9.81 -6.91 6.20
C ALA A 208 -9.33 -8.37 6.29
N GLY A 209 -10.26 -9.31 6.08
CA GLY A 209 -10.00 -10.74 6.01
C GLY A 209 -9.45 -11.20 4.66
N GLN A 210 -9.33 -12.52 4.49
CA GLN A 210 -8.78 -13.12 3.26
C GLN A 210 -9.68 -12.89 2.04
N ASP A 211 -11.00 -12.87 2.22
CA ASP A 211 -11.98 -12.79 1.13
C ASP A 211 -12.29 -11.34 0.71
N VAL A 212 -11.77 -10.37 1.45
CA VAL A 212 -11.96 -8.94 1.16
C VAL A 212 -10.92 -8.50 0.14
N SER A 213 -11.35 -7.98 -1.01
CA SER A 213 -10.41 -7.42 -1.99
C SER A 213 -9.65 -6.23 -1.36
N PRO A 214 -8.31 -6.23 -1.40
CA PRO A 214 -7.48 -5.14 -0.90
C PRO A 214 -7.30 -4.02 -1.94
N TRP A 215 -8.09 -4.04 -3.03
CA TRP A 215 -8.24 -2.97 -4.01
C TRP A 215 -9.68 -2.94 -4.55
#